data_AF-A0A3P8KA30-F1
#
_entry.id   AF-A0A3P8KA30-F1
#
_cell.length_a   1.000
_cell.length_b   1.000
_cell.length_c   1.000
_cell.angle_alpha   90.00
_cell.angle_beta   90.00
_cell.angle_gamma   90.00
#
_symmetry.space_group_name_H-M   'P 1'
#
loop_
_entity.id
_entity.type
_entity.pdbx_description
1 polymer ?
#
loop_
_entity_poly.entity_id
_entity_poly.type
_entity_poly.pdbx_seq_one_letter_code
_entity_poly.pdbx_strand_id
1 'polypeptide(L)'
;MKIKKILTIGTPLIAGLTALTTISGACSKLDYRIKFDLNKEKNKQNLIPVKIADISDGDTVVAEILDDSFKQYIKHGKGSKVKVRIFGIDTPEKAVSGTKSDTEENSWAEKASKFCAKTLKVGETYLLFYHGEDTYDRLVGDIFYKEKPTDEKYLSYAVEITRAGWTLPHVSDTDIKLINVKYTLPYYTLLQIAYAMEEASHNRVGAFKKFKYPERFAKIYKLKPNSAYTSFIRKKKFKHDTTVFDYEKKAYPNLL
;
A
#
# COMPACT_ATOMS: atom_id res chain seq x y z
N MET A 1 -33.35 75.54 -21.32
CA MET A 1 -33.67 74.27 -22.01
C MET A 1 -32.48 73.88 -22.89
N LYS A 2 -31.61 72.98 -22.40
CA LYS A 2 -30.51 72.35 -23.16
C LYS A 2 -30.35 70.92 -22.62
N ILE A 3 -30.75 69.95 -23.43
CA ILE A 3 -30.70 68.52 -23.10
C ILE A 3 -29.26 68.05 -23.31
N LYS A 4 -28.58 67.62 -22.23
CA LYS A 4 -27.28 66.95 -22.31
C LYS A 4 -27.51 65.44 -22.49
N LYS A 5 -27.03 64.92 -23.62
CA LYS A 5 -26.95 63.49 -23.95
C LYS A 5 -26.09 62.77 -22.91
N ILE A 6 -26.66 61.73 -22.29
CA ILE A 6 -25.94 60.75 -21.48
C ILE A 6 -25.36 59.71 -22.44
N LEU A 7 -24.03 59.57 -22.43
CA LEU A 7 -23.28 58.59 -23.20
C LEU A 7 -23.11 57.33 -22.34
N THR A 8 -23.87 56.28 -22.65
CA THR A 8 -23.76 54.98 -21.98
C THR A 8 -22.63 54.18 -22.61
N ILE A 9 -21.55 53.97 -21.87
CA ILE A 9 -20.43 53.11 -22.28
C ILE A 9 -20.80 51.67 -21.92
N GLY A 10 -21.09 50.86 -22.94
CA GLY A 10 -21.31 49.42 -22.78
C GLY A 10 -20.00 48.71 -22.51
N THR A 11 -19.85 48.11 -21.33
CA THR A 11 -18.79 47.15 -21.04
C THR A 11 -19.13 45.80 -21.65
N PRO A 12 -18.25 45.18 -22.45
CA PRO A 12 -18.46 43.80 -22.89
C PRO A 12 -18.27 42.86 -21.70
N LEU A 13 -19.33 42.11 -21.36
CA LEU A 13 -19.29 41.03 -20.40
C LEU A 13 -18.49 39.87 -21.03
N ILE A 14 -17.18 39.81 -20.77
CA ILE A 14 -16.36 38.66 -21.15
C ILE A 14 -16.75 37.51 -20.21
N ALA A 15 -17.65 36.65 -20.69
CA ALA A 15 -17.94 35.36 -20.07
C ALA A 15 -16.71 34.46 -20.24
N GLY A 16 -15.74 34.60 -19.34
CA GLY A 16 -14.64 33.67 -19.19
C GLY A 16 -15.20 32.32 -18.74
N LEU A 17 -15.44 31.43 -19.70
CA LEU A 17 -15.74 30.02 -19.45
C LEU A 17 -14.46 29.37 -18.92
N THR A 18 -14.16 29.53 -17.63
CA THR A 18 -13.18 28.69 -16.95
C THR A 18 -13.80 27.30 -16.85
N ALA A 19 -13.48 26.45 -17.82
CA ALA A 19 -13.61 25.01 -17.66
C ALA A 19 -12.69 24.60 -16.51
N LEU A 20 -13.22 24.65 -15.28
CA LEU A 20 -12.73 23.81 -14.19
C LEU A 20 -12.98 22.38 -14.65
N THR A 21 -12.00 21.79 -15.32
CA THR A 21 -11.93 20.34 -15.45
C THR A 21 -11.70 19.80 -14.05
N THR A 22 -12.80 19.49 -13.37
CA THR A 22 -12.82 18.68 -12.17
C THR A 22 -12.24 17.31 -12.55
N ILE A 23 -10.94 17.12 -12.33
CA ILE A 23 -10.28 15.79 -12.35
C ILE A 23 -10.69 15.00 -11.09
N SER A 24 -11.94 15.13 -10.64
CA SER A 24 -12.47 14.42 -9.47
C SER A 24 -13.07 13.05 -9.83
N GLY A 25 -13.07 12.67 -11.11
CA GLY A 25 -13.77 11.47 -11.59
C GLY A 25 -12.91 10.22 -11.79
N ALA A 26 -11.57 10.34 -11.82
CA ALA A 26 -10.69 9.21 -12.20
C ALA A 26 -10.15 8.39 -11.03
N CYS A 27 -10.11 8.94 -9.81
CA CYS A 27 -9.54 8.24 -8.65
C CYS A 27 -10.55 7.35 -7.92
N SER A 28 -11.86 7.47 -8.21
CA SER A 28 -12.94 6.90 -7.37
C SER A 28 -13.50 5.54 -7.83
N LYS A 29 -12.81 4.75 -8.66
CA LYS A 29 -13.35 3.48 -9.18
C LYS A 29 -12.39 2.29 -9.21
N LEU A 30 -11.22 2.34 -8.56
CA LEU A 30 -10.39 1.14 -8.47
C LEU A 30 -10.93 0.21 -7.38
N ASP A 31 -11.36 -0.99 -7.75
CA ASP A 31 -11.66 -2.04 -6.77
C ASP A 31 -10.34 -2.69 -6.33
N TYR A 32 -9.84 -2.27 -5.17
CA TYR A 32 -8.62 -2.83 -4.55
C TYR A 32 -8.77 -4.27 -4.06
N ARG A 33 -9.97 -4.85 -4.09
CA ARG A 33 -10.18 -6.20 -3.57
C ARG A 33 -9.66 -7.26 -4.55
N ILE A 34 -8.93 -8.22 -4.02
CA ILE A 34 -8.25 -9.28 -4.76
C ILE A 34 -9.12 -10.54 -4.76
N LYS A 35 -9.34 -11.11 -5.96
CA LYS A 35 -9.92 -12.44 -6.11
C LYS A 35 -8.78 -13.43 -6.42
N PHE A 36 -8.51 -14.32 -5.48
CA PHE A 36 -7.56 -15.41 -5.70
C PHE A 36 -8.19 -16.51 -6.57
N ASP A 37 -7.39 -17.08 -7.47
CA ASP A 37 -7.75 -18.28 -8.20
C ASP A 37 -7.34 -19.49 -7.36
N LEU A 38 -8.24 -19.98 -6.52
CA LEU A 38 -7.97 -21.07 -5.57
C LEU A 38 -7.74 -22.44 -6.26
N ASN A 39 -8.01 -22.54 -7.57
CA ASN A 39 -7.69 -23.74 -8.35
C ASN A 39 -6.21 -23.78 -8.76
N LYS A 40 -5.49 -22.67 -8.65
CA LYS A 40 -4.06 -22.63 -8.98
C LYS A 40 -3.22 -23.12 -7.82
N GLU A 41 -2.39 -24.11 -8.12
CA GLU A 41 -1.49 -24.73 -7.16
C GLU A 41 -0.60 -23.71 -6.43
N LYS A 42 -0.08 -22.71 -7.16
CA LYS A 42 0.72 -21.63 -6.58
C LYS A 42 -0.04 -20.82 -5.52
N ASN A 43 -1.35 -20.61 -5.69
CA ASN A 43 -2.16 -19.93 -4.67
C ASN A 43 -2.41 -20.85 -3.48
N LYS A 44 -2.71 -22.14 -3.72
CA LYS A 44 -2.91 -23.13 -2.64
C LYS A 44 -1.67 -23.27 -1.74
N GLN A 45 -0.48 -23.21 -2.34
CA GLN A 45 0.79 -23.35 -1.62
C GLN A 45 1.17 -22.11 -0.80
N ASN A 46 0.76 -20.93 -1.24
CA ASN A 46 1.17 -19.67 -0.63
C ASN A 46 0.10 -19.06 0.28
N LEU A 47 -1.17 -19.44 0.16
CA LEU A 47 -2.25 -18.95 1.02
C LEU A 47 -2.41 -19.83 2.26
N ILE A 48 -2.05 -19.31 3.42
CA ILE A 48 -2.04 -20.05 4.68
C ILE A 48 -2.96 -19.37 5.68
N PRO A 49 -3.89 -20.09 6.32
CA PRO A 49 -4.66 -19.53 7.42
C PRO A 49 -3.75 -19.30 8.63
N VAL A 50 -3.80 -18.10 9.19
CA VAL A 50 -3.01 -17.70 10.35
C VAL A 50 -3.85 -16.97 11.37
N LYS A 51 -3.51 -17.09 12.66
CA LYS A 51 -4.11 -16.30 13.75
C LYS A 51 -3.11 -15.26 14.22
N ILE A 52 -3.50 -13.99 14.30
CA ILE A 52 -2.58 -12.95 14.78
C ILE A 52 -2.35 -13.14 16.27
N ALA A 53 -1.10 -13.35 16.66
CA ALA A 53 -0.71 -13.57 18.04
C ALA A 53 -0.21 -12.28 18.71
N ASP A 54 0.44 -11.39 17.96
CA ASP A 54 0.96 -10.11 18.45
C ASP A 54 1.23 -9.13 17.29
N ILE A 55 1.42 -7.85 17.60
CA ILE A 55 1.75 -6.79 16.64
C ILE A 55 3.01 -6.07 17.10
N SER A 56 4.09 -6.18 16.33
CA SER A 56 5.35 -5.53 16.65
C SER A 56 5.32 -4.05 16.26
N ASP A 57 4.95 -3.77 15.02
CA ASP A 57 4.89 -2.44 14.43
C ASP A 57 3.86 -2.38 13.27
N GLY A 58 3.98 -1.36 12.40
CA GLY A 58 3.03 -1.14 11.31
C GLY A 58 3.21 -2.05 10.09
N ASP A 59 4.33 -2.76 9.97
CA ASP A 59 4.63 -3.68 8.86
C ASP A 59 5.18 -5.03 9.35
N THR A 60 5.11 -5.32 10.64
CA THR A 60 5.53 -6.59 11.23
C THR A 60 4.51 -7.08 12.27
N VAL A 61 4.04 -8.31 12.09
CA VAL A 61 3.15 -9.01 13.03
C VAL A 61 3.74 -10.34 13.45
N VAL A 62 3.27 -10.88 14.57
CA VAL A 62 3.50 -12.28 14.94
C VAL A 62 2.23 -13.07 14.65
N ALA A 63 2.35 -14.14 13.88
CA ALA A 63 1.23 -14.96 13.46
C ALA A 63 1.44 -16.42 13.88
N GLU A 64 0.38 -17.08 14.32
CA GLU A 64 0.34 -18.52 14.57
C GLU A 64 -0.18 -19.24 13.32
N ILE A 65 0.61 -20.17 12.79
CA ILE A 65 0.24 -20.98 11.63
C ILE A 65 -0.85 -21.98 12.01
N LEU A 66 -1.97 -22.02 11.27
CA LEU A 66 -3.11 -22.89 11.58
C LEU A 66 -3.19 -24.17 10.75
N ASP A 67 -2.37 -24.28 9.69
CA ASP A 67 -2.36 -25.40 8.75
C ASP A 67 -0.97 -26.03 8.61
N ASP A 68 -0.92 -27.35 8.47
CA ASP A 68 0.28 -28.15 8.30
C ASP A 68 0.74 -28.23 6.83
N SER A 69 -0.10 -27.83 5.87
CA SER A 69 0.22 -27.80 4.43
C SER A 69 1.49 -26.99 4.08
N PHE A 70 1.93 -26.16 5.03
CA PHE A 70 3.05 -25.23 4.88
C PHE A 70 4.41 -25.79 5.32
N LYS A 71 4.45 -26.97 5.98
CA LYS A 71 5.70 -27.62 6.46
C LYS A 71 6.71 -27.93 5.35
N GLN A 72 6.26 -28.03 4.10
CA GLN A 72 7.12 -28.34 2.96
C GLN A 72 7.93 -27.14 2.45
N TYR A 73 7.58 -25.90 2.85
CA TYR A 73 8.20 -24.68 2.34
C TYR A 73 8.96 -23.88 3.40
N ILE A 74 8.66 -24.10 4.67
CA ILE A 74 9.29 -23.41 5.80
C ILE A 74 9.53 -24.38 6.96
N LYS A 75 10.49 -24.06 7.83
CA LYS A 75 10.80 -24.88 9.02
C LYS A 75 9.69 -24.88 10.08
N HIS A 76 8.59 -24.15 9.88
CA HIS A 76 7.54 -23.96 10.85
C HIS A 76 6.25 -24.69 10.44
N GLY A 77 5.71 -25.50 11.34
CA GLY A 77 4.44 -26.22 11.15
C GLY A 77 3.28 -25.56 11.89
N LYS A 78 2.10 -26.19 11.86
CA LYS A 78 0.93 -25.77 12.63
C LYS A 78 1.26 -25.53 14.11
N GLY A 79 0.72 -24.45 14.67
CA GLY A 79 0.94 -24.00 16.04
C GLY A 79 2.23 -23.18 16.24
N SER A 80 3.10 -23.10 15.22
CA SER A 80 4.31 -22.27 15.31
C SER A 80 3.95 -20.79 15.26
N LYS A 81 4.57 -19.99 16.13
CA LYS A 81 4.52 -18.52 16.06
C LYS A 81 5.69 -18.02 15.22
N VAL A 82 5.38 -17.28 14.16
CA VAL A 82 6.36 -16.73 13.22
C VAL A 82 6.20 -15.22 13.13
N LYS A 83 7.30 -14.51 12.95
CA LYS A 83 7.26 -13.09 12.58
C LYS A 83 7.00 -12.99 11.08
N VAL A 84 6.03 -12.16 10.72
CA VAL A 84 5.69 -11.87 9.33
C VAL A 84 5.96 -10.39 9.07
N ARG A 85 6.88 -10.11 8.15
CA ARG A 85 7.09 -8.80 7.56
C ARG A 85 6.15 -8.62 6.38
N ILE A 86 5.36 -7.55 6.40
CA ILE A 86 4.45 -7.19 5.33
C ILE A 86 5.25 -6.78 4.10
N PHE A 87 5.01 -7.49 3.00
CA PHE A 87 5.67 -7.27 1.72
C PHE A 87 5.20 -5.96 1.07
N GLY A 88 6.11 -5.30 0.37
CA GLY A 88 5.78 -4.15 -0.47
C GLY A 88 5.68 -2.81 0.24
N ILE A 89 5.88 -2.77 1.57
CA ILE A 89 5.81 -1.55 2.38
C ILE A 89 6.95 -1.50 3.40
N ASP A 90 7.15 -0.32 3.98
CA ASP A 90 8.05 -0.10 5.11
C ASP A 90 7.48 1.04 5.97
N THR A 91 7.32 0.83 7.27
CA THR A 91 6.80 1.87 8.18
C THR A 91 7.92 2.62 8.90
N PRO A 92 7.67 3.84 9.41
CA PRO A 92 8.64 4.50 10.28
C PRO A 92 8.96 3.63 11.50
N GLU A 93 10.21 3.63 11.94
CA GLU A 93 10.70 2.66 12.93
C GLU A 93 10.47 3.18 14.37
N LYS A 94 10.08 2.30 15.29
CA LYS A 94 10.10 2.64 16.75
C LYS A 94 11.51 2.54 17.32
N ALA A 95 12.25 1.52 16.87
CA ALA A 95 13.63 1.27 17.23
C ALA A 95 14.26 0.30 16.23
N VAL A 96 15.56 0.47 15.93
CA VAL A 96 16.35 -0.44 15.09
C VAL A 96 17.59 -0.87 15.88
N SER A 97 17.78 -2.18 16.04
CA SER A 97 18.95 -2.76 16.73
C SER A 97 19.22 -2.14 18.12
N GLY A 98 18.15 -1.86 18.88
CA GLY A 98 18.22 -1.25 20.21
C GLY A 98 18.31 0.27 20.23
N THR A 99 18.54 0.92 19.09
CA THR A 99 18.51 2.38 18.98
C THR A 99 17.08 2.86 18.81
N LYS A 100 16.58 3.66 19.76
CA LYS A 100 15.23 4.27 19.68
C LYS A 100 15.21 5.36 18.61
N SER A 101 14.09 5.48 17.90
CA SER A 101 13.87 6.59 16.98
C SER A 101 13.65 7.90 17.72
N ASP A 102 13.84 9.03 17.03
CA ASP A 102 13.51 10.31 17.61
C ASP A 102 12.00 10.51 17.79
N THR A 103 11.60 11.54 18.54
CA THR A 103 10.20 11.78 18.86
C THR A 103 9.31 11.94 17.63
N GLU A 104 9.83 12.50 16.52
CA GLU A 104 9.02 12.69 15.32
C GLU A 104 8.77 11.35 14.62
N GLU A 105 9.83 10.60 14.30
CA GLU A 105 9.73 9.28 13.66
C GLU A 105 8.88 8.32 14.49
N ASN A 106 9.12 8.26 15.80
CA ASN A 106 8.36 7.41 16.72
C ASN A 106 6.85 7.73 16.68
N SER A 107 6.48 9.01 16.64
CA SER A 107 5.06 9.41 16.59
C SER A 107 4.33 8.93 15.34
N TRP A 108 5.03 8.75 14.21
CA TRP A 108 4.47 8.18 12.99
C TRP A 108 4.46 6.66 13.03
N ALA A 109 5.51 6.04 13.58
CA ALA A 109 5.57 4.60 13.83
C ALA A 109 4.40 4.11 14.70
N GLU A 110 4.04 4.88 15.73
CA GLU A 110 2.87 4.59 16.58
C GLU A 110 1.55 4.65 15.81
N LYS A 111 1.38 5.61 14.89
CA LYS A 111 0.15 5.72 14.09
C LYS A 111 0.00 4.53 13.14
N ALA A 112 1.09 4.13 12.49
CA ALA A 112 1.12 2.93 11.65
C ALA A 112 0.80 1.67 12.48
N SER A 113 1.41 1.54 13.67
CA SER A 113 1.12 0.42 14.58
C SER A 113 -0.34 0.40 15.05
N LYS A 114 -0.92 1.56 15.38
CA LYS A 114 -2.34 1.68 15.76
C LYS A 114 -3.26 1.30 14.61
N PHE A 115 -2.90 1.64 13.36
CA PHE A 115 -3.63 1.17 12.19
C PHE A 115 -3.54 -0.35 12.05
N CYS A 116 -2.35 -0.94 12.20
CA CYS A 116 -2.15 -2.38 12.24
C CYS A 116 -3.07 -3.06 13.27
N ALA A 117 -3.04 -2.59 14.52
CA ALA A 117 -3.86 -3.14 15.61
C ALA A 117 -5.37 -3.00 15.40
N LYS A 118 -5.82 -1.95 14.71
CA LYS A 118 -7.22 -1.77 14.36
C LYS A 118 -7.67 -2.74 13.27
N THR A 119 -6.79 -3.00 12.30
CA THR A 119 -7.11 -3.78 11.09
C THR A 119 -6.91 -5.27 11.30
N LEU A 120 -5.79 -5.66 11.91
CA LEU A 120 -5.39 -7.04 12.18
C LEU A 120 -5.51 -7.30 13.68
N LYS A 121 -6.70 -7.68 14.13
CA LYS A 121 -6.97 -7.89 15.55
C LYS A 121 -6.28 -9.15 16.05
N VAL A 122 -5.59 -9.01 17.19
CA VAL A 122 -5.00 -10.14 17.90
C VAL A 122 -6.10 -11.15 18.26
N GLY A 123 -5.84 -12.42 17.98
CA GLY A 123 -6.75 -13.54 18.19
C GLY A 123 -7.66 -13.85 17.00
N GLU A 124 -7.78 -12.97 16.01
CA GLU A 124 -8.54 -13.23 14.79
C GLU A 124 -7.73 -14.00 13.73
N THR A 125 -8.45 -14.71 12.86
CA THR A 125 -7.89 -15.50 11.76
C THR A 125 -7.94 -14.74 10.45
N TYR A 126 -6.82 -14.77 9.71
CA TYR A 126 -6.65 -14.16 8.40
C TYR A 126 -5.93 -15.12 7.45
N LEU A 127 -5.77 -14.72 6.19
CA LEU A 127 -4.95 -15.45 5.22
C LEU A 127 -3.61 -14.75 5.03
N LEU A 128 -2.52 -15.44 5.31
CA LEU A 128 -1.18 -15.04 4.90
C LEU A 128 -0.95 -15.49 3.45
N PHE A 129 -0.55 -14.58 2.56
CA PHE A 129 0.08 -14.96 1.31
C PHE A 129 1.59 -14.93 1.49
N TYR A 130 2.21 -16.11 1.57
CA TYR A 130 3.66 -16.26 1.70
C TYR A 130 4.40 -15.89 0.41
N HIS A 131 5.51 -15.17 0.57
CA HIS A 131 6.37 -14.75 -0.54
C HIS A 131 7.80 -15.31 -0.43
N GLY A 132 8.33 -15.46 0.79
CA GLY A 132 9.68 -15.95 1.03
C GLY A 132 10.11 -15.71 2.47
N GLU A 133 11.39 -15.92 2.76
CA GLU A 133 12.03 -15.59 4.04
C GLU A 133 13.04 -14.45 3.85
N ASP A 134 13.19 -13.59 4.86
CA ASP A 134 14.25 -12.59 4.88
C ASP A 134 15.50 -13.09 5.62
N THR A 135 16.56 -12.28 5.62
CA THR A 135 17.85 -12.63 6.25
C THR A 135 17.80 -12.69 7.79
N TYR A 136 16.65 -12.38 8.41
CA TYR A 136 16.43 -12.39 9.85
C TYR A 136 15.43 -13.46 10.27
N ASP A 137 15.28 -14.52 9.46
CA ASP A 137 14.34 -15.63 9.66
C ASP A 137 12.87 -15.17 9.83
N ARG A 138 12.52 -14.00 9.29
CA ARG A 138 11.12 -13.57 9.22
C ARG A 138 10.52 -14.08 7.94
N LEU A 139 9.26 -14.53 8.01
CA LEU A 139 8.49 -14.74 6.81
C LEU A 139 8.18 -13.37 6.19
N VAL A 140 8.31 -13.29 4.87
CA VAL A 140 7.87 -12.16 4.06
C VAL A 140 6.59 -12.58 3.37
N GLY A 141 5.56 -11.75 3.48
CA GLY A 141 4.25 -12.02 2.90
C GLY A 141 3.29 -10.86 3.14
N ASP A 142 2.02 -11.05 2.84
CA ASP A 142 0.99 -10.06 3.16
C ASP A 142 -0.23 -10.74 3.79
N ILE A 143 -0.97 -9.98 4.60
CA ILE A 143 -2.14 -10.48 5.31
C ILE A 143 -3.40 -10.02 4.57
N PHE A 144 -4.25 -11.00 4.27
CA PHE A 144 -5.49 -10.85 3.53
C PHE A 144 -6.69 -11.12 4.42
N TYR A 145 -7.68 -10.25 4.31
CA TYR A 145 -8.91 -10.32 5.09
C TYR A 145 -10.11 -9.91 4.25
N LYS A 146 -11.31 -10.28 4.67
CA LYS A 146 -12.55 -9.88 4.00
C LYS A 146 -13.18 -8.73 4.76
N GLU A 147 -13.85 -7.83 4.05
CA GLU A 147 -14.67 -6.80 4.69
C GLU A 147 -15.90 -7.44 5.36
N LYS A 148 -16.52 -8.41 4.67
CA LYS A 148 -17.60 -9.25 5.19
C LYS A 148 -17.26 -10.73 4.99
N PRO A 149 -17.67 -11.62 5.90
CA PRO A 149 -17.41 -13.07 5.75
C PRO A 149 -17.90 -13.67 4.42
N THR A 150 -18.99 -13.11 3.88
CA THR A 150 -19.63 -13.52 2.62
C THR A 150 -18.91 -13.05 1.36
N ASP A 151 -17.94 -12.13 1.46
CA ASP A 151 -17.28 -11.59 0.28
C ASP A 151 -16.41 -12.66 -0.40
N GLU A 152 -16.41 -12.67 -1.74
CA GLU A 152 -15.51 -13.54 -2.52
C GLU A 152 -14.10 -12.97 -2.66
N LYS A 153 -13.93 -11.66 -2.41
CA LYS A 153 -12.68 -10.93 -2.59
C LYS A 153 -12.08 -10.53 -1.25
N TYR A 154 -10.76 -10.37 -1.25
CA TYR A 154 -9.96 -10.05 -0.08
C TYR A 154 -9.35 -8.65 -0.20
N LEU A 155 -9.19 -7.98 0.92
CA LEU A 155 -8.37 -6.79 1.09
C LEU A 155 -6.94 -7.22 1.46
N SER A 156 -5.95 -6.54 0.88
CA SER A 156 -4.54 -6.65 1.25
C SER A 156 -4.24 -5.65 2.37
N TYR A 157 -3.62 -6.10 3.45
CA TYR A 157 -3.19 -5.20 4.52
C TYR A 157 -2.20 -4.15 4.00
N ALA A 158 -1.20 -4.57 3.20
CA ALA A 158 -0.22 -3.66 2.60
C ALA A 158 -0.87 -2.54 1.77
N VAL A 159 -1.87 -2.88 0.95
CA VAL A 159 -2.64 -1.91 0.16
C VAL A 159 -3.42 -0.96 1.07
N GLU A 160 -4.09 -1.48 2.09
CA GLU A 160 -4.96 -0.69 2.95
C GLU A 160 -4.20 0.28 3.87
N ILE A 161 -3.06 -0.13 4.44
CA ILE A 161 -2.21 0.80 5.22
C ILE A 161 -1.59 1.88 4.33
N THR A 162 -1.24 1.54 3.09
CA THR A 162 -0.76 2.51 2.10
C THR A 162 -1.85 3.51 1.73
N ARG A 163 -3.07 3.02 1.46
CA ARG A 163 -4.25 3.84 1.12
C ARG A 163 -4.64 4.76 2.27
N ALA A 164 -4.45 4.32 3.52
CA ALA A 164 -4.64 5.13 4.71
C ALA A 164 -3.53 6.18 4.94
N GLY A 165 -2.43 6.12 4.17
CA GLY A 165 -1.33 7.07 4.20
C GLY A 165 -0.41 6.93 5.41
N TRP A 166 -0.29 5.73 6.00
CA TRP A 166 0.54 5.50 7.19
C TRP A 166 1.89 4.83 6.90
N THR A 167 2.17 4.54 5.64
CA THR A 167 3.40 3.87 5.21
C THR A 167 3.86 4.43 3.86
N LEU A 168 5.07 4.03 3.45
CA LEU A 168 5.57 4.20 2.10
C LEU A 168 5.85 2.82 1.49
N PRO A 169 5.57 2.62 0.20
CA PRO A 169 5.93 1.40 -0.51
C PRO A 169 7.44 1.13 -0.47
N HIS A 170 7.81 -0.15 -0.46
CA HIS A 170 9.20 -0.58 -0.40
C HIS A 170 9.38 -1.97 -1.06
N VAL A 171 10.09 -2.00 -2.19
CA VAL A 171 10.46 -3.23 -2.90
C VAL A 171 11.80 -3.07 -3.64
N SER A 172 12.39 -4.19 -4.04
CA SER A 172 13.53 -4.21 -4.96
C SER A 172 13.10 -4.15 -6.44
N ASP A 173 14.05 -3.85 -7.34
CA ASP A 173 13.81 -3.94 -8.79
C ASP A 173 13.47 -5.36 -9.25
N THR A 174 13.94 -6.38 -8.53
CA THR A 174 13.62 -7.78 -8.80
C THR A 174 12.13 -8.04 -8.54
N ASP A 175 11.60 -7.51 -7.45
CA ASP A 175 10.18 -7.67 -7.07
C ASP A 175 9.25 -7.00 -8.10
N ILE A 176 9.63 -5.84 -8.60
CA ILE A 176 8.87 -5.12 -9.63
C ILE A 176 8.72 -5.97 -10.90
N LYS A 177 9.77 -6.68 -11.31
CA LYS A 177 9.71 -7.57 -12.50
C LYS A 177 8.72 -8.72 -12.30
N LEU A 178 8.50 -9.15 -11.06
CA LEU A 178 7.56 -10.22 -10.71
C LEU A 178 6.09 -9.81 -10.88
N ILE A 179 5.78 -8.53 -11.11
CA ILE A 179 4.42 -8.07 -11.42
C ILE A 179 3.83 -8.80 -12.64
N ASN A 180 4.65 -9.24 -13.60
CA ASN A 180 4.15 -10.00 -14.76
C ASN A 180 3.99 -11.51 -14.49
N VAL A 181 4.44 -11.99 -13.33
CA VAL A 181 4.39 -13.41 -12.99
C VAL A 181 3.09 -13.67 -12.25
N LYS A 182 2.08 -14.15 -12.99
CA LYS A 182 0.74 -14.44 -12.46
C LYS A 182 0.80 -15.28 -11.18
N TYR A 183 -0.19 -15.04 -10.32
CA TYR A 183 -0.38 -15.78 -9.07
C TYR A 183 0.80 -15.65 -8.08
N THR A 184 1.53 -14.54 -8.15
CA THR A 184 2.52 -14.16 -7.14
C THR A 184 1.99 -13.01 -6.30
N LEU A 185 2.55 -12.84 -5.10
CA LEU A 185 2.21 -11.69 -4.26
C LEU A 185 2.45 -10.34 -4.98
N PRO A 186 3.59 -10.12 -5.67
CA PRO A 186 3.78 -8.92 -6.47
C PRO A 186 2.70 -8.68 -7.55
N TYR A 187 2.29 -9.74 -8.26
CA TYR A 187 1.18 -9.69 -9.22
C TYR A 187 -0.16 -9.34 -8.57
N TYR A 188 -0.37 -9.60 -7.29
CA TYR A 188 -1.62 -9.22 -6.64
C TYR A 188 -1.60 -7.81 -6.07
N THR A 189 -0.44 -7.36 -5.56
CA THR A 189 -0.41 -6.21 -4.63
C THR A 189 0.32 -4.99 -5.17
N LEU A 190 1.40 -5.09 -5.95
CA LEU A 190 2.25 -3.91 -6.19
C LEU A 190 1.55 -2.79 -6.96
N LEU A 191 0.79 -3.12 -8.00
CA LEU A 191 0.03 -2.10 -8.73
C LEU A 191 -1.05 -1.46 -7.84
N GLN A 192 -1.69 -2.25 -6.98
CA GLN A 192 -2.68 -1.73 -6.03
C GLN A 192 -2.04 -0.84 -4.97
N ILE A 193 -0.85 -1.19 -4.46
CA ILE A 193 -0.07 -0.34 -3.55
C ILE A 193 0.29 0.98 -4.23
N ALA A 194 0.66 0.96 -5.52
CA ALA A 194 0.96 2.18 -6.27
C ALA A 194 -0.25 3.12 -6.38
N TYR A 195 -1.42 2.59 -6.78
CA TYR A 195 -2.65 3.38 -6.82
C TYR A 195 -3.07 3.85 -5.42
N ALA A 196 -2.94 3.00 -4.40
CA ALA A 196 -3.27 3.35 -3.02
C ALA A 196 -2.41 4.52 -2.51
N MET A 197 -1.13 4.57 -2.88
CA MET A 197 -0.25 5.69 -2.54
C MET A 197 -0.66 6.96 -3.31
N GLU A 198 -0.99 6.87 -4.59
CA GLU A 198 -1.51 8.01 -5.38
C GLU A 198 -2.79 8.56 -4.76
N GLU A 199 -3.74 7.68 -4.41
CA GLU A 199 -4.99 8.03 -3.75
C GLU A 199 -4.74 8.69 -2.38
N ALA A 200 -3.87 8.10 -1.55
CA ALA A 200 -3.58 8.64 -0.23
C ALA A 200 -2.97 10.05 -0.30
N SER A 201 -2.06 10.27 -1.27
CA SER A 201 -1.44 11.56 -1.52
C SER A 201 -2.43 12.58 -2.07
N HIS A 202 -3.29 12.18 -3.02
CA HIS A 202 -4.30 13.05 -3.63
C HIS A 202 -5.36 13.47 -2.62
N ASN A 203 -5.88 12.51 -1.85
CA ASN A 203 -6.93 12.72 -0.85
C ASN A 203 -6.39 13.28 0.47
N ARG A 204 -5.07 13.48 0.57
CA ARG A 204 -4.42 14.10 1.74
C ARG A 204 -4.79 13.37 3.03
N VAL A 205 -4.65 12.05 3.06
CA VAL A 205 -4.94 11.22 4.26
C VAL A 205 -3.66 10.78 4.96
N GLY A 206 -3.79 10.32 6.22
CA GLY A 206 -2.64 9.89 7.01
C GLY A 206 -1.54 10.94 7.12
N ALA A 207 -0.30 10.53 6.83
CA ALA A 207 0.87 11.39 6.77
C ALA A 207 0.77 12.45 5.66
N PHE A 208 0.03 12.18 4.58
CA PHE A 208 -0.18 13.12 3.49
C PHE A 208 -1.05 14.32 3.86
N LYS A 209 -1.64 14.37 5.08
CA LYS A 209 -2.18 15.62 5.64
C LYS A 209 -1.08 16.66 5.87
N LYS A 210 0.07 16.22 6.40
CA LYS A 210 1.25 17.06 6.68
C LYS A 210 2.17 17.16 5.47
N PHE A 211 2.46 16.04 4.82
CA PHE A 211 3.44 15.96 3.74
C PHE A 211 2.75 15.99 2.37
N LYS A 212 3.05 16.99 1.54
CA LYS A 212 2.43 17.11 0.21
C LYS A 212 2.79 16.00 -0.75
N TYR A 213 3.96 15.40 -0.57
CA TYR A 213 4.50 14.41 -1.49
C TYR A 213 5.25 13.31 -0.72
N PRO A 214 5.32 12.07 -1.26
CA PRO A 214 6.03 10.96 -0.64
C PRO A 214 7.48 11.29 -0.26
N GLU A 215 8.20 12.07 -1.08
CA GLU A 215 9.59 12.49 -0.81
C GLU A 215 9.73 13.29 0.49
N ARG A 216 8.67 14.00 0.89
CA ARG A 216 8.66 14.75 2.15
C ARG A 216 8.35 13.83 3.34
N PHE A 217 7.47 12.85 3.15
CA PHE A 217 7.19 11.87 4.19
C PHE A 217 8.39 10.91 4.40
N ALA A 218 9.11 10.56 3.34
CA ALA A 218 10.31 9.72 3.41
C ALA A 218 11.40 10.28 4.34
N LYS A 219 11.42 11.60 4.59
CA LYS A 219 12.35 12.24 5.54
C LYS A 219 12.08 11.88 7.01
N ILE A 220 10.93 11.27 7.30
CA ILE A 220 10.59 10.74 8.62
C ILE A 220 11.34 9.45 8.92
N TYR A 221 11.72 8.69 7.89
CA TYR A 221 12.45 7.43 8.00
C TYR A 221 13.93 7.72 8.26
N LYS A 222 14.30 7.98 9.52
CA LYS A 222 15.66 8.44 9.88
C LYS A 222 16.55 7.28 10.26
N LEU A 223 16.06 6.35 11.09
CA LEU A 223 16.83 5.17 11.46
C LEU A 223 17.09 4.24 10.28
N LYS A 224 16.10 4.10 9.40
CA LYS A 224 16.17 3.26 8.21
C LYS A 224 15.56 3.99 7.02
N PRO A 225 16.35 4.77 6.27
CA PRO A 225 15.84 5.56 5.16
C PRO A 225 15.15 4.72 4.09
N ASN A 226 13.96 5.15 3.67
CA ASN A 226 13.22 4.51 2.58
C ASN A 226 13.25 5.38 1.31
N SER A 227 14.00 4.93 0.29
CA SER A 227 14.00 5.52 -1.06
C SER A 227 13.27 4.67 -2.10
N ALA A 228 12.85 3.46 -1.76
CA ALA A 228 12.26 2.51 -2.71
C ALA A 228 10.86 2.91 -3.20
N TYR A 229 10.18 3.81 -2.50
CA TYR A 229 8.87 4.34 -2.89
C TYR A 229 8.88 5.01 -4.27
N THR A 230 10.04 5.45 -4.78
CA THR A 230 10.14 6.11 -6.10
C THR A 230 9.73 5.19 -7.25
N SER A 231 9.74 3.88 -7.07
CA SER A 231 9.25 2.94 -8.08
C SER A 231 7.72 2.90 -8.18
N PHE A 232 7.00 3.54 -7.24
CA PHE A 232 5.54 3.56 -7.16
C PHE A 232 4.94 4.92 -7.55
N ILE A 233 5.74 5.84 -8.09
CA ILE A 233 5.24 7.11 -8.66
C ILE A 233 5.23 7.03 -10.19
N ARG A 234 4.21 7.62 -10.84
CA ARG A 234 4.16 7.68 -12.32
C ARG A 234 5.29 8.49 -12.92
N LYS A 235 5.69 9.57 -12.24
CA LYS A 235 6.75 10.45 -12.72
C LYS A 235 8.12 9.83 -12.44
N LYS A 236 8.75 9.30 -13.48
CA LYS A 236 10.12 8.80 -13.43
C LYS A 236 11.09 9.92 -13.06
N LYS A 237 12.11 9.60 -12.25
CA LYS A 237 13.19 10.54 -11.94
C LYS A 237 14.20 10.57 -13.09
N PHE A 238 14.48 9.42 -13.68
CA PHE A 238 15.31 9.24 -14.87
C PHE A 238 14.59 8.42 -15.94
N LYS A 239 14.94 8.62 -17.20
CA LYS A 239 14.30 7.95 -18.35
C LYS A 239 14.32 6.41 -18.26
N HIS A 240 15.35 5.86 -17.63
CA HIS A 240 15.58 4.42 -17.50
C HIS A 240 14.98 3.81 -16.23
N ASP A 241 14.39 4.61 -15.35
CA ASP A 241 13.76 4.09 -14.14
C ASP A 241 12.57 3.21 -14.54
N THR A 242 12.49 2.05 -13.91
CA THR A 242 11.35 1.15 -14.03
C THR A 242 10.37 1.47 -12.91
N THR A 243 9.10 1.68 -13.24
CA THR A 243 8.04 1.89 -12.25
C THR A 243 7.01 0.78 -12.33
N VAL A 244 6.28 0.58 -11.24
CA VAL A 244 5.15 -0.35 -11.18
C VAL A 244 4.13 -0.08 -12.29
N PHE A 245 3.92 1.20 -12.64
CA PHE A 245 3.00 1.62 -13.70
C PHE A 245 3.44 1.24 -15.12
N ASP A 246 4.73 0.98 -15.35
CA ASP A 246 5.20 0.46 -16.65
C ASP A 246 4.58 -0.92 -16.98
N TYR A 247 4.08 -1.63 -15.96
CA TYR A 247 3.47 -2.95 -16.08
C TYR A 247 1.95 -2.94 -16.09
N GLU A 248 1.31 -1.78 -15.89
CA GLU A 248 -0.15 -1.62 -15.78
C GLU A 248 -0.88 -2.32 -16.94
N LYS A 249 -0.53 -1.96 -18.18
CA LYS A 249 -1.14 -2.55 -19.40
C LYS A 249 -0.73 -4.00 -19.67
N LYS A 250 0.50 -4.37 -19.29
CA LYS A 250 1.06 -5.70 -19.61
C LYS A 250 0.53 -6.78 -18.66
N ALA A 251 0.50 -6.49 -17.38
CA ALA A 251 0.04 -7.42 -16.36
C ALA A 251 -1.50 -7.44 -16.25
N TYR A 252 -2.18 -6.32 -16.52
CA TYR A 252 -3.62 -6.20 -16.38
C TYR A 252 -4.27 -5.46 -17.56
N PRO A 253 -4.35 -6.08 -18.74
CA PRO A 253 -4.88 -5.43 -19.95
C PRO A 253 -6.35 -5.00 -19.83
N ASN A 254 -7.09 -5.49 -18.84
CA ASN A 254 -8.52 -5.24 -18.64
C ASN A 254 -8.83 -4.51 -17.31
N LEU A 255 -7.84 -3.91 -16.65
CA LEU A 255 -8.04 -3.25 -15.34
C LEU A 255 -8.71 -1.87 -15.44
N LEU A 256 -8.80 -1.31 -16.66
CA LEU A 256 -9.40 0.00 -16.96
C LEU A 256 -10.32 -0.09 -18.18
#